data_AF-A0A662HVD8-F1
#
_entry.id   AF-A0A662HVD8-F1
#
_cell.length_a   1.000
_cell.length_b   1.000
_cell.length_c   1.000
_cell.angle_alpha   90.00
_cell.angle_beta   90.00
_cell.angle_gamma   90.00
#
_symmetry.space_group_name_H-M   'P 1'
#
loop_
_entity.id
_entity.type
_entity.pdbx_description
1 polymer ?
#
loop_
_entity_poly.entity_id
_entity_poly.type
_entity_poly.pdbx_seq_one_letter_code
_entity_poly.pdbx_strand_id
1 'polypeptide(L)'
;MAYVLSILIVVVAVATAPISVTVVEYRPVKLIRAVDYAAVCYALTVAQEGGSFTGALSDFLSKAYREPPGYTVVEYELKSDLKKAVIEFDHGWVKIRVEVYLRLRVKSTLVDYSSGRPETVYVVEVSSDRPVALSWAGGAERINATCWRVKPPIRAIDSRGLEASKG
;
A
#
# COMPACT_ATOMS: atom_id res chain seq x y z
N MET A 1 -8.93 27.95 13.38
CA MET A 1 -8.74 26.98 12.28
C MET A 1 -9.73 27.33 11.19
N ALA A 2 -9.30 28.07 10.16
CA ALA A 2 -10.14 28.41 9.02
C ALA A 2 -9.90 27.37 7.92
N TYR A 3 -10.94 26.64 7.53
CA TYR A 3 -10.90 25.69 6.43
C TYR A 3 -11.26 26.44 5.15
N VAL A 4 -10.29 26.61 4.25
CA VAL A 4 -10.53 27.17 2.92
C VAL A 4 -11.20 26.08 2.09
N LEU A 5 -12.50 26.24 1.82
CA LEU A 5 -13.26 25.42 0.88
C LEU A 5 -12.94 25.89 -0.55
N SER A 6 -12.38 25.00 -1.37
CA SER A 6 -12.23 25.19 -2.81
C SER A 6 -13.43 24.54 -3.51
N ILE A 7 -14.22 25.32 -4.25
CA ILE A 7 -15.46 24.89 -4.92
C ILE A 7 -15.21 24.85 -6.44
N LEU A 8 -15.50 23.73 -7.09
CA LEU A 8 -15.55 23.61 -8.55
C LEU A 8 -17.02 23.38 -8.97
N ILE A 9 -17.57 24.26 -9.82
CA ILE A 9 -18.95 24.19 -10.30
C ILE A 9 -18.92 23.85 -11.80
N VAL A 10 -19.48 22.69 -12.18
CA VAL A 10 -19.69 22.32 -13.59
C VAL A 10 -21.20 22.25 -13.83
N VAL A 11 -21.71 23.08 -14.74
CA VAL A 11 -23.15 23.20 -15.06
C VAL A 11 -23.43 22.44 -16.34
N VAL A 12 -24.28 21.41 -16.26
CA VAL A 12 -24.87 20.75 -17.44
C VAL A 12 -26.37 21.02 -17.43
N ALA A 13 -26.82 21.84 -18.38
CA ALA A 13 -28.22 22.22 -18.53
C ALA A 13 -28.95 21.24 -19.46
N VAL A 14 -29.97 20.54 -18.96
CA VAL A 14 -30.89 19.73 -19.79
C VAL A 14 -32.27 20.38 -19.76
N ALA A 15 -32.65 20.95 -20.89
CA ALA A 15 -33.87 21.75 -21.05
C ALA A 15 -35.12 20.89 -21.21
N THR A 16 -35.79 20.56 -20.10
CA THR A 16 -37.23 20.27 -20.03
C THR A 16 -37.72 20.66 -18.64
N ALA A 17 -37.91 21.98 -18.42
CA ALA A 17 -38.17 22.62 -17.11
C ALA A 17 -37.63 21.81 -15.92
N PRO A 18 -36.30 21.70 -15.77
CA PRO A 18 -35.73 20.66 -14.94
C PRO A 18 -35.70 21.17 -13.51
N ILE A 19 -36.38 20.46 -12.60
CA ILE A 19 -35.83 20.38 -11.25
C ILE A 19 -34.52 19.60 -11.44
N SER A 20 -33.43 20.33 -11.61
CA SER A 20 -32.08 19.79 -11.63
C SER A 20 -31.86 19.20 -10.24
N VAL A 21 -32.16 17.92 -10.07
CA VAL A 21 -31.72 17.18 -8.91
C VAL A 21 -30.22 17.01 -9.09
N THR A 22 -29.46 18.01 -8.64
CA THR A 22 -28.01 17.90 -8.57
C THR A 22 -27.71 16.90 -7.47
N VAL A 23 -27.49 15.64 -7.85
CA VAL A 23 -26.97 14.64 -6.93
C VAL A 23 -25.53 15.01 -6.65
N VAL A 24 -25.31 15.67 -5.52
CA VAL A 24 -23.96 15.95 -5.02
C VAL A 24 -23.44 14.65 -4.42
N GLU A 25 -22.72 13.86 -5.22
CA GLU A 25 -21.98 12.71 -4.70
C GLU A 25 -20.80 13.20 -3.86
N TYR A 26 -21.06 13.46 -2.58
CA TYR A 26 -20.01 13.78 -1.62
C TYR A 26 -19.28 12.50 -1.20
N ARG A 27 -18.03 12.35 -1.66
CA ARG A 27 -17.09 11.39 -1.08
C ARG A 27 -16.10 12.14 -0.17
N PRO A 28 -16.04 11.83 1.13
CA PRO A 28 -15.04 12.42 2.01
C PRO A 28 -13.63 12.13 1.47
N VAL A 29 -12.73 13.11 1.52
CA VAL A 29 -11.30 12.95 1.12
C VAL A 29 -10.65 11.75 1.83
N LYS A 30 -11.05 11.45 3.07
CA LYS A 30 -10.57 10.28 3.82
C LYS A 30 -10.93 8.97 3.12
N LEU A 31 -12.13 8.86 2.54
CA LEU A 31 -12.57 7.68 1.81
C LEU A 31 -11.77 7.52 0.51
N ILE A 32 -11.57 8.62 -0.23
CA ILE A 32 -10.79 8.63 -1.46
C ILE A 32 -9.36 8.17 -1.20
N ARG A 33 -8.70 8.74 -0.17
CA ARG A 33 -7.37 8.31 0.26
C ARG A 33 -7.31 6.82 0.59
N ALA A 34 -8.34 6.28 1.23
CA ALA A 34 -8.40 4.86 1.58
C ALA A 34 -8.55 3.97 0.33
N VAL A 35 -9.37 4.38 -0.63
CA VAL A 35 -9.57 3.67 -1.91
C VAL A 35 -8.30 3.71 -2.76
N ASP A 36 -7.69 4.88 -2.91
CA ASP A 36 -6.44 5.05 -3.68
C ASP A 36 -5.32 4.20 -3.04
N TYR A 37 -5.22 4.23 -1.71
CA TYR A 37 -4.28 3.40 -0.97
C TYR A 37 -4.51 1.90 -1.21
N ALA A 38 -5.78 1.45 -1.15
CA ALA A 38 -6.13 0.05 -1.39
C ALA A 38 -5.78 -0.37 -2.83
N ALA A 39 -6.01 0.52 -3.80
CA ALA A 39 -5.66 0.30 -5.20
C ALA A 39 -4.15 0.09 -5.37
N VAL A 40 -3.31 0.91 -4.73
CA VAL A 40 -1.84 0.75 -4.78
C VAL A 40 -1.39 -0.54 -4.10
N CYS A 41 -1.98 -0.92 -2.97
CA CYS A 41 -1.67 -2.20 -2.33
C CYS A 41 -2.02 -3.38 -3.21
N TYR A 42 -3.23 -3.39 -3.76
CA TYR A 42 -3.67 -4.44 -4.67
C TYR A 42 -2.74 -4.55 -5.89
N ALA A 43 -2.40 -3.43 -6.50
CA ALA A 43 -1.49 -3.41 -7.65
C ALA A 43 -0.10 -3.94 -7.30
N LEU A 44 0.44 -3.61 -6.12
CA LEU A 44 1.71 -4.18 -5.64
C LEU A 44 1.60 -5.69 -5.40
N THR A 45 0.50 -6.17 -4.82
CA THR A 45 0.25 -7.60 -4.57
C THR A 45 0.13 -8.38 -5.90
N VAL A 46 -0.54 -7.83 -6.90
CA VAL A 46 -0.59 -8.45 -8.23
C VAL A 46 0.79 -8.45 -8.89
N ALA A 47 1.57 -7.38 -8.74
CA ALA A 47 2.86 -7.26 -9.38
C ALA A 47 3.94 -8.15 -8.76
N GLN A 48 3.91 -8.39 -7.45
CA GLN A 48 4.80 -9.38 -6.82
C GLN A 48 4.50 -10.82 -7.28
N GLU A 49 3.27 -11.10 -7.72
CA GLU A 49 2.85 -12.39 -8.28
C GLU A 49 3.16 -12.50 -9.79
N GLY A 50 3.83 -11.51 -10.38
CA GLY A 50 4.23 -11.48 -11.78
C GLY A 50 3.26 -10.75 -12.72
N GLY A 51 2.20 -10.12 -12.19
CA GLY A 51 1.27 -9.31 -12.96
C GLY A 51 1.78 -7.90 -13.29
N SER A 52 1.02 -7.17 -14.10
CA SER A 52 1.31 -5.78 -14.42
C SER A 52 0.81 -4.84 -13.32
N PHE A 53 1.70 -4.07 -12.70
CA PHE A 53 1.35 -3.08 -11.68
C PHE A 53 0.38 -2.02 -12.20
N THR A 54 0.71 -1.35 -13.31
CA THR A 54 -0.13 -0.30 -13.89
C THR A 54 -1.44 -0.86 -14.44
N GLY A 55 -1.41 -2.08 -14.99
CA GLY A 55 -2.61 -2.78 -15.44
C GLY A 55 -3.59 -3.05 -14.29
N ALA A 56 -3.09 -3.61 -13.18
CA ALA A 56 -3.89 -3.89 -11.99
C ALA A 56 -4.40 -2.60 -11.32
N LEU A 57 -3.58 -1.55 -11.28
CA LEU A 57 -3.96 -0.25 -10.74
C LEU A 57 -5.11 0.38 -11.56
N SER A 58 -4.96 0.44 -12.88
CA SER A 58 -6.00 0.97 -13.77
C SER A 58 -7.30 0.15 -13.69
N ASP A 59 -7.20 -1.19 -13.66
CA ASP A 59 -8.37 -2.07 -13.52
C ASP A 59 -9.13 -1.80 -12.22
N PHE A 60 -8.41 -1.71 -11.08
CA PHE A 60 -9.02 -1.41 -9.79
C PHE A 60 -9.71 -0.03 -9.79
N LEU A 61 -9.04 1.00 -10.29
CA LEU A 61 -9.58 2.37 -10.31
C LEU A 61 -10.83 2.48 -11.20
N SER A 62 -10.84 1.79 -12.35
CA SER A 62 -11.99 1.76 -13.26
C SER A 62 -13.25 1.14 -12.64
N LYS A 63 -13.08 0.24 -11.66
CA LYS A 63 -14.17 -0.38 -10.89
C LYS A 63 -14.57 0.44 -9.66
N ALA A 64 -13.62 1.12 -9.03
CA ALA A 64 -13.85 1.88 -7.81
C ALA A 64 -14.45 3.28 -8.05
N TYR A 65 -14.19 3.85 -9.23
CA TYR A 65 -14.62 5.19 -9.63
C TYR A 65 -15.37 5.16 -10.95
N ARG A 66 -16.46 5.94 -11.03
CA ARG A 66 -17.20 6.15 -12.27
C ARG A 66 -16.33 6.88 -13.31
N GLU A 67 -15.56 7.85 -12.84
CA GLU A 67 -14.55 8.58 -13.60
C GLU A 67 -13.20 8.38 -12.89
N PRO A 68 -12.30 7.54 -13.43
CA PRO A 68 -11.03 7.23 -12.78
C PRO A 68 -10.13 8.46 -12.68
N PRO A 69 -9.43 8.66 -11.56
CA PRO A 69 -8.46 9.74 -11.45
C PRO A 69 -7.28 9.52 -12.40
N GLY A 70 -6.69 10.63 -12.86
CA GLY A 70 -5.37 10.58 -13.46
C GLY A 70 -4.35 10.15 -12.39
N TYR A 71 -3.31 9.43 -12.77
CA TYR A 71 -2.24 9.08 -11.84
C TYR A 71 -0.87 9.10 -12.49
N THR A 72 0.14 9.37 -11.68
CA THR A 72 1.56 9.31 -12.06
C THR A 72 2.30 8.41 -11.09
N VAL A 73 3.03 7.43 -11.63
CA VAL A 73 3.93 6.57 -10.83
C VAL A 73 5.21 7.35 -10.58
N VAL A 74 5.42 7.81 -9.34
CA VAL A 74 6.60 8.59 -8.95
C VAL A 74 7.78 7.67 -8.63
N GLU A 75 7.51 6.59 -7.91
CA GLU A 75 8.53 5.61 -7.52
C GLU A 75 7.91 4.22 -7.51
N TYR A 76 8.65 3.23 -8.00
CA TYR A 76 8.21 1.84 -8.03
C TYR A 76 9.41 0.89 -7.93
N GLU A 77 9.42 0.06 -6.88
CA GLU A 77 10.47 -0.94 -6.65
C GLU A 77 9.86 -2.28 -6.22
N LEU A 78 10.22 -3.34 -6.95
CA LEU A 78 9.93 -4.73 -6.59
C LEU A 78 11.23 -5.52 -6.44
N LYS A 79 11.79 -5.52 -5.24
CA LYS A 79 12.92 -6.38 -4.83
C LYS A 79 12.42 -7.45 -3.87
N SER A 80 13.18 -8.50 -3.64
CA SER A 80 12.80 -9.53 -2.67
C SER A 80 12.61 -8.95 -1.27
N ASP A 81 13.48 -8.03 -0.87
CA ASP A 81 13.51 -7.40 0.45
C ASP A 81 12.82 -6.04 0.52
N LEU A 82 12.27 -5.53 -0.59
CA LEU A 82 11.56 -4.26 -0.66
C LEU A 82 10.44 -4.31 -1.70
N LYS A 83 9.21 -4.06 -1.25
CA LYS A 83 8.07 -3.70 -2.11
C LYS A 83 7.76 -2.24 -1.85
N LYS A 84 7.78 -1.39 -2.88
CA LYS A 84 7.48 0.03 -2.73
C LYS A 84 6.79 0.58 -3.96
N ALA A 85 5.78 1.41 -3.74
CA ALA A 85 5.19 2.27 -4.76
C ALA A 85 4.83 3.63 -4.15
N VAL A 86 5.10 4.69 -4.90
CA VAL A 86 4.67 6.06 -4.59
C VAL A 86 3.92 6.58 -5.80
N ILE A 87 2.63 6.86 -5.63
CA ILE A 87 1.73 7.28 -6.69
C ILE A 87 1.14 8.65 -6.35
N GLU A 88 1.09 9.53 -7.32
CA GLU A 88 0.35 10.79 -7.23
C GLU A 88 -0.93 10.68 -8.05
N PHE A 89 -2.07 10.79 -7.36
CA PHE A 89 -3.40 10.81 -7.94
C PHE A 89 -3.89 12.24 -8.12
N ASP A 90 -4.47 12.51 -9.28
CA ASP A 90 -5.16 13.76 -9.60
C ASP A 90 -6.65 13.47 -9.85
N HIS A 91 -7.48 13.83 -8.87
CA HIS A 91 -8.93 13.73 -8.94
C HIS A 91 -9.58 15.00 -9.52
N GLY A 92 -8.77 15.92 -10.08
CA GLY A 92 -9.21 17.21 -10.64
C GLY A 92 -9.43 18.30 -9.60
N TRP A 93 -10.02 17.97 -8.44
CA TRP A 93 -10.27 18.90 -7.34
C TRP A 93 -9.37 18.67 -6.12
N VAL A 94 -8.64 17.54 -6.09
CA VAL A 94 -7.64 17.23 -5.06
C VAL A 94 -6.52 16.39 -5.65
N LYS A 95 -5.29 16.70 -5.23
CA LYS A 95 -4.11 15.87 -5.50
C LYS A 95 -3.75 15.07 -4.25
N ILE A 96 -3.56 13.78 -4.41
CA ILE A 96 -3.30 12.86 -3.30
C ILE A 96 -2.05 12.05 -3.63
N ARG A 97 -1.04 12.15 -2.78
CA ARG A 97 0.14 11.30 -2.83
C ARG A 97 -0.06 10.10 -1.90
N VAL A 98 0.08 8.90 -2.45
CA VAL A 98 -0.03 7.63 -1.76
C VAL A 98 1.32 6.93 -1.81
N GLU A 99 1.84 6.55 -0.65
CA GLU A 99 3.04 5.76 -0.51
C GLU A 99 2.69 4.44 0.18
N VAL A 100 3.12 3.33 -0.42
CA VAL A 100 2.98 1.99 0.12
C VAL A 100 4.35 1.33 0.08
N TYR A 101 4.84 0.84 1.22
CA TYR A 101 6.05 0.02 1.23
C TYR A 101 6.05 -1.06 2.31
N LEU A 102 6.83 -2.10 2.03
CA LEU A 102 7.24 -3.12 2.98
C LEU A 102 8.71 -3.43 2.71
N ARG A 103 9.56 -3.25 3.72
CA ARG A 103 10.99 -3.49 3.63
C ARG A 103 11.45 -4.42 4.74
N LEU A 104 12.33 -5.34 4.39
CA LEU A 104 13.00 -6.24 5.30
C LEU A 104 14.51 -5.98 5.24
N ARG A 105 15.15 -5.83 6.40
CA ARG A 105 16.61 -5.67 6.50
C ARG A 105 17.18 -6.56 7.60
N VAL A 106 18.11 -7.44 7.24
CA VAL A 106 18.88 -8.21 8.23
C VAL A 106 19.87 -7.26 8.91
N LYS A 107 19.78 -7.14 10.24
CA LYS A 107 20.70 -6.33 11.06
C LYS A 107 21.90 -7.14 11.55
N SER A 108 21.66 -8.36 12.00
CA SER A 108 22.71 -9.24 12.52
C SER A 108 22.32 -10.71 12.36
N THR A 109 23.34 -11.55 12.33
CA THR A 109 23.23 -13.01 12.37
C THR A 109 23.76 -13.49 13.70
N LEU A 110 22.99 -14.33 14.37
CA LEU A 110 23.29 -14.91 15.67
C LEU A 110 23.33 -16.43 15.54
N VAL A 111 24.03 -17.08 16.46
CA VAL A 111 23.97 -18.53 16.64
C VAL A 111 23.23 -18.78 17.95
N ASP A 112 22.10 -19.47 17.85
CA ASP A 112 21.33 -19.95 18.99
C ASP A 112 21.77 -21.36 19.37
N TYR A 113 21.87 -21.64 20.66
CA TYR A 113 22.23 -22.95 21.21
C TYR A 113 21.10 -23.56 22.07
N SER A 114 19.95 -22.89 22.14
CA SER A 114 18.83 -23.27 23.02
C SER A 114 18.28 -24.69 22.75
N SER A 115 18.41 -25.21 21.53
CA SER A 115 17.99 -26.57 21.15
C SER A 115 19.07 -27.64 21.39
N GLY A 116 20.22 -27.28 21.97
CA GLY A 116 21.38 -28.16 22.15
C GLY A 116 22.22 -28.37 20.88
N ARG A 117 21.84 -27.73 19.77
CA ARG A 117 22.63 -27.65 18.52
C ARG A 117 22.75 -26.19 18.08
N PRO A 118 23.86 -25.78 17.43
CA PRO A 118 23.99 -24.44 16.89
C PRO A 118 22.99 -24.23 15.75
N GLU A 119 22.09 -23.27 15.91
CA GLU A 119 21.11 -22.85 14.91
C GLU A 119 21.34 -21.39 14.52
N THR A 120 21.41 -21.11 13.22
CA THR A 120 21.55 -19.73 12.73
C THR A 120 20.21 -18.99 12.85
N VAL A 121 20.23 -17.86 13.55
CA VAL A 121 19.06 -17.01 13.76
C VAL A 121 19.37 -15.58 13.31
N TYR A 122 18.41 -14.93 12.67
CA TYR A 122 18.59 -13.60 12.10
C TYR A 122 17.80 -12.57 12.90
N VAL A 123 18.43 -11.43 13.20
CA VAL A 123 17.72 -10.25 13.68
C VAL A 123 17.36 -9.41 12.47
N VAL A 124 16.07 -9.29 12.23
CA VAL A 124 15.50 -8.65 11.06
C VAL A 124 14.72 -7.41 11.48
N GLU A 125 14.99 -6.29 10.84
CA GLU A 125 14.18 -5.09 10.93
C GLU A 125 13.16 -5.05 9.79
N VAL A 126 11.91 -4.83 10.14
CA VAL A 126 10.82 -4.62 9.20
C VAL A 126 10.39 -3.15 9.27
N SER A 127 10.24 -2.52 8.11
CA SER A 127 9.75 -1.15 7.97
C SER A 127 8.59 -1.13 6.97
N SER A 128 7.53 -0.40 7.30
CA SER A 128 6.33 -0.24 6.47
C SER A 128 5.81 1.18 6.56
N ASP A 129 5.04 1.61 5.54
CA ASP A 129 4.41 2.95 5.50
C ASP A 129 3.39 3.17 6.63
N ARG A 130 2.84 2.08 7.18
CA ARG A 130 1.91 2.10 8.32
C ARG A 130 2.04 0.83 9.16
N PRO A 131 1.55 0.83 10.41
CA PRO A 131 1.52 -0.39 11.22
C PRO A 131 0.74 -1.50 10.51
N VAL A 132 1.37 -2.66 10.36
CA VAL A 132 0.78 -3.85 9.73
C VAL A 132 1.04 -5.09 10.59
N ALA A 133 0.10 -6.03 10.57
CA ALA A 133 0.34 -7.34 11.14
C ALA A 133 1.20 -8.16 10.18
N LEU A 134 2.14 -8.92 10.72
CA LEU A 134 3.09 -9.74 9.95
C LEU A 134 2.89 -11.22 10.29
N SER A 135 2.90 -12.06 9.26
CA SER A 135 3.04 -13.51 9.38
C SER A 135 4.41 -13.93 8.85
N TRP A 136 5.03 -14.93 9.49
CA TRP A 136 6.39 -15.38 9.19
C TRP A 136 6.39 -16.86 8.83
N ALA A 137 7.05 -17.23 7.73
CA ALA A 137 7.07 -18.62 7.25
C ALA A 137 7.89 -19.56 8.15
N GLY A 138 9.06 -19.12 8.64
CA GLY A 138 9.95 -19.91 9.51
C GLY A 138 9.68 -19.73 11.02
N GLY A 139 8.61 -19.02 11.38
CA GLY A 139 8.39 -18.55 12.75
C GLY A 139 9.29 -17.37 13.11
N ALA A 140 8.79 -16.49 13.99
CA ALA A 140 9.56 -15.35 14.47
C ALA A 140 9.14 -14.94 15.88
N GLU A 141 10.10 -14.44 16.64
CA GLU A 141 9.89 -13.86 17.96
C GLU A 141 10.11 -12.34 17.88
N ARG A 142 9.17 -11.55 18.36
CA ARG A 142 9.26 -10.09 18.31
C ARG A 142 10.20 -9.60 19.41
N ILE A 143 11.27 -8.89 19.03
CA ILE A 143 12.21 -8.27 19.98
C ILE A 143 11.68 -6.89 20.40
N ASN A 144 11.21 -6.11 19.43
CA ASN A 144 10.65 -4.77 19.67
C ASN A 144 9.65 -4.38 18.56
N ALA A 145 9.32 -3.09 18.46
CA ALA A 145 8.33 -2.57 17.52
C ALA A 145 8.61 -2.98 16.06
N THR A 146 9.88 -2.92 15.62
CA THR A 146 10.30 -3.12 14.22
C THR A 146 11.23 -4.31 14.04
N CYS A 147 11.83 -4.85 15.10
CA CYS A 147 12.81 -5.93 15.05
C CYS A 147 12.23 -7.27 15.50
N TRP A 148 12.60 -8.30 14.75
CA TRP A 148 12.18 -9.69 14.92
C TRP A 148 13.39 -10.61 14.90
N ARG A 149 13.35 -11.65 15.72
CA ARG A 149 14.26 -12.78 15.69
C ARG A 149 13.63 -13.87 14.83
N VAL A 150 14.27 -14.24 13.72
CA VAL A 150 13.67 -15.05 12.66
C VAL A 150 14.59 -16.22 12.31
N LYS A 151 14.01 -17.41 12.14
CA LYS A 151 14.72 -18.58 11.60
C LYS A 151 14.47 -18.69 10.08
N PRO A 152 15.43 -19.23 9.30
CA PRO A 152 15.18 -19.52 7.90
C PRO A 152 13.95 -20.44 7.71
N PRO A 153 13.15 -20.23 6.66
CA PRO A 153 13.28 -19.19 5.63
C PRO A 153 12.83 -17.79 6.11
N ILE A 154 13.61 -16.75 5.80
CA ILE A 154 13.30 -15.36 6.15
C ILE A 154 12.29 -14.80 5.14
N ARG A 155 11.00 -14.95 5.46
CA ARG A 155 9.87 -14.47 4.64
C ARG A 155 8.79 -13.92 5.56
N ALA A 156 8.48 -12.64 5.39
CA ALA A 156 7.41 -11.93 6.07
C ALA A 156 6.32 -11.56 5.06
N ILE A 157 5.07 -11.85 5.41
CA ILE A 157 3.89 -11.44 4.65
C ILE A 157 3.06 -10.53 5.56
N ASP A 158 2.68 -9.36 5.07
CA ASP A 158 1.84 -8.45 5.83
C ASP A 158 0.34 -8.69 5.59
N SER A 159 -0.50 -8.06 6.41
CA SER A 159 -1.97 -8.17 6.31
C SER A 159 -2.57 -7.62 5.01
N ARG A 160 -1.79 -6.95 4.16
CA ARG A 160 -2.21 -6.46 2.83
C ARG A 160 -1.87 -7.47 1.73
N GLY A 161 -1.13 -8.53 2.08
CA GLY A 161 -0.63 -9.53 1.16
C GLY A 161 0.75 -9.21 0.59
N LEU A 162 1.40 -8.12 0.99
CA LEU A 162 2.75 -7.81 0.51
C LEU A 162 3.77 -8.72 1.18
N GLU A 163 4.69 -9.24 0.39
CA GLU A 163 5.73 -10.14 0.84
C GLU A 163 7.12 -9.51 0.72
N ALA A 164 7.89 -9.61 1.81
CA ALA A 164 9.32 -9.34 1.79
C ALA A 164 10.11 -10.56 2.29
N SER A 165 11.12 -10.96 1.53
CA SER A 165 11.96 -12.11 1.82
C SER A 165 13.43 -11.79 1.65
N LYS A 166 14.28 -12.54 2.36
CA LYS A 166 15.73 -12.53 2.19
C LYS A 166 16.23 -13.95 1.99
N GLY A 167 16.87 -14.18 0.85
CA GLY A 167 17.62 -15.40 0.53
C GLY A 167 19.06 -15.30 0.99
#